data_AF-A0A7C6I2B0-F1
#
_entry.id   AF-A0A7C6I2B0-F1
#
_cell.length_a   1.000
_cell.length_b   1.000
_cell.length_c   1.000
_cell.angle_alpha   90.00
_cell.angle_beta   90.00
_cell.angle_gamma   90.00
#
_symmetry.space_group_name_H-M   'P 1'
#
loop_
_entity.id
_entity.type
_entity.pdbx_description
1 polymer ?
#
loop_
_entity_poly.entity_id
_entity_poly.type
_entity_poly.pdbx_seq_one_letter_code
_entity_poly.pdbx_strand_id
1 'polypeptide(L)'
;MIDKIIKYGSLVFDYIMITIIFIASLILVLPFISVYIGIIGYFEKPLWERELLDIFRTIRSNFKIILKVNFLVVVMLVASLLNLNYFKEPNGIFEIIIMGASWIILIVAFIILIFSPIIIIKMNVNLKQVVFNSFALIMGGLFNYLLLIALCYLYIYFSTKFLLVLILGVYFVTYSIHYLSSANINNLKFKGGVKV
;
A
#
# COMPACT_ATOMS: atom_id res chain seq x y z
N MET A 1 -10.14 2.79 36.09
CA MET A 1 -10.18 4.11 35.39
C MET A 1 -8.79 4.50 34.89
N ILE A 2 -7.76 4.36 35.74
CA ILE A 2 -6.35 4.56 35.40
C ILE A 2 -5.90 3.70 34.21
N ASP A 3 -6.28 2.42 34.16
CA ASP A 3 -5.91 1.52 33.04
C ASP A 3 -6.46 1.98 31.69
N LYS A 4 -7.66 2.59 31.68
CA LYS A 4 -8.24 3.13 30.44
C LYS A 4 -7.46 4.36 29.97
N ILE A 5 -7.07 5.25 30.87
CA ILE A 5 -6.30 6.46 30.55
C ILE A 5 -4.92 6.10 29.99
N ILE A 6 -4.22 5.16 30.62
CA ILE A 6 -2.93 4.65 30.14
C ILE A 6 -3.09 4.04 28.74
N LYS A 7 -4.18 3.29 28.51
CA LYS A 7 -4.44 2.65 27.21
C LYS A 7 -4.74 3.66 26.09
N TYR A 8 -5.55 4.68 26.36
CA TYR A 8 -5.77 5.77 25.38
C TYR A 8 -4.48 6.56 25.12
N GLY A 9 -3.66 6.81 26.14
CA GLY A 9 -2.35 7.43 25.99
C GLY A 9 -1.43 6.61 25.08
N SER A 10 -1.39 5.29 25.26
CA SER A 10 -0.63 4.37 24.39
C SER A 10 -1.11 4.41 22.94
N LEU A 11 -2.43 4.45 22.70
CA LEU A 11 -2.98 4.53 21.34
C LEU A 11 -2.62 5.85 20.64
N VAL A 12 -2.65 6.97 21.36
CA VAL A 12 -2.23 8.27 20.83
C VAL A 12 -0.74 8.27 20.49
N PHE A 13 0.08 7.68 21.38
CA PHE A 13 1.51 7.53 21.15
C PHE A 13 1.80 6.66 19.92
N ASP A 14 1.17 5.49 19.82
CA ASP A 14 1.28 4.59 18.67
C ASP A 14 0.91 5.32 17.38
N TYR A 15 -0.18 6.09 17.40
CA TYR A 15 -0.64 6.86 16.25
C TYR A 15 0.42 7.89 15.78
N ILE A 16 1.02 8.64 16.71
CA ILE A 16 2.09 9.62 16.39
C ILE A 16 3.29 8.89 15.80
N MET A 17 3.73 7.80 16.42
CA MET A 17 4.88 7.02 15.98
C MET A 17 4.65 6.38 14.60
N ILE A 18 3.48 5.80 14.36
CA ILE A 18 3.09 5.26 13.05
C ILE A 18 3.16 6.34 11.98
N THR A 19 2.65 7.52 12.28
CA THR A 19 2.65 8.65 11.35
C THR A 19 4.07 9.09 11.00
N ILE A 20 4.95 9.23 12.00
CA ILE A 20 6.37 9.57 11.80
C ILE A 20 7.06 8.50 10.95
N ILE A 21 6.89 7.22 11.29
CA ILE A 21 7.49 6.10 10.56
C ILE A 21 6.99 6.06 9.12
N PHE A 22 5.70 6.30 8.89
CA PHE A 22 5.11 6.31 7.55
C PHE A 22 5.64 7.47 6.71
N ILE A 23 5.68 8.68 7.24
CA ILE A 23 6.22 9.87 6.55
C ILE A 23 7.71 9.66 6.23
N ALA A 24 8.50 9.19 7.20
CA ALA A 24 9.91 8.89 6.98
C ALA A 24 10.08 7.81 5.88
N SER A 25 9.17 6.83 5.82
CA SER A 25 9.22 5.78 4.81
C SER A 25 8.87 6.26 3.40
N LEU A 26 7.96 7.25 3.27
CA LEU A 26 7.63 7.89 2.01
C LEU A 26 8.84 8.61 1.40
N ILE A 27 9.63 9.31 2.23
CA ILE A 27 10.83 10.03 1.78
C ILE A 27 11.87 9.06 1.23
N LEU A 28 12.03 7.91 1.89
CA LEU A 28 13.07 6.93 1.55
C LEU A 28 12.67 5.98 0.41
N VAL A 29 11.38 5.93 0.02
CA VAL A 29 10.77 5.09 -1.03
C VAL A 29 10.94 3.57 -0.83
N LEU A 30 12.17 3.09 -0.68
CA LEU A 30 12.54 1.70 -0.41
C LEU A 30 11.85 1.11 0.84
N PRO A 31 11.80 1.75 2.01
CA PRO A 31 11.13 1.18 3.17
C PRO A 31 9.61 1.33 3.12
N PHE A 32 9.05 2.04 2.13
CA PHE A 32 7.62 2.36 2.09
C PHE A 32 6.74 1.10 2.09
N ILE A 33 7.00 0.14 1.19
CA ILE A 33 6.19 -1.09 1.13
C ILE A 33 6.32 -1.89 2.43
N SER A 34 7.53 -1.98 2.99
CA SER A 34 7.78 -2.67 4.26
C SER A 34 6.97 -2.05 5.39
N VAL A 35 7.08 -0.74 5.57
CA VAL A 35 6.35 -0.01 6.62
C VAL A 35 4.84 -0.11 6.40
N TYR A 36 4.39 0.02 5.16
CA TYR A 36 2.98 -0.06 4.84
C TYR A 36 2.40 -1.44 5.15
N ILE A 37 3.15 -2.52 4.89
CA ILE A 37 2.82 -3.88 5.35
C ILE A 37 2.74 -3.92 6.87
N GLY A 38 3.77 -3.45 7.58
CA GLY A 38 3.74 -3.43 9.04
C GLY A 38 2.52 -2.71 9.61
N ILE A 39 2.13 -1.57 9.02
CA ILE A 39 0.95 -0.79 9.41
C ILE A 39 -0.34 -1.54 9.13
N ILE A 40 -0.50 -2.17 7.96
CA ILE A 40 -1.70 -2.96 7.67
C ILE A 40 -1.81 -4.15 8.65
N GLY A 41 -0.69 -4.75 9.06
CA GLY A 41 -0.68 -5.82 10.07
C GLY A 41 -1.08 -5.33 11.46
N TYR A 42 -0.65 -4.12 11.84
CA TYR A 42 -1.11 -3.45 13.05
C TYR A 42 -2.64 -3.25 13.03
N PHE A 43 -3.22 -2.90 11.87
CA PHE A 43 -4.67 -2.72 11.74
C PHE A 43 -5.48 -4.01 11.69
N GLU A 44 -4.87 -5.14 11.35
CA GLU A 44 -5.55 -6.44 11.32
C GLU A 44 -5.94 -6.92 12.73
N LYS A 45 -5.15 -6.56 13.75
CA LYS A 45 -5.44 -6.91 15.14
C LYS A 45 -6.56 -6.06 15.73
N PRO A 46 -7.34 -6.60 16.69
CA PRO A 46 -8.33 -5.81 17.42
C PRO A 46 -7.64 -4.71 18.24
N LEU A 47 -8.30 -3.55 18.37
CA LEU A 47 -7.77 -2.35 19.05
C LEU A 47 -7.13 -2.62 20.42
N TRP A 48 -7.61 -3.64 21.13
CA TRP A 48 -7.19 -3.96 22.49
C TRP A 48 -5.85 -4.72 22.57
N GLU A 49 -5.40 -5.31 21.47
CA GLU A 49 -4.21 -6.17 21.36
C GLU A 49 -3.11 -5.56 20.49
N ARG A 50 -3.32 -4.33 20.01
CA ARG A 50 -2.38 -3.64 19.12
C ARG A 50 -1.17 -3.16 19.92
N GLU A 51 0.01 -3.55 19.44
CA GLU A 51 1.28 -3.03 19.93
C GLU A 51 2.09 -2.46 18.77
N LEU A 52 2.79 -1.35 18.97
CA LEU A 52 3.69 -0.79 17.95
C LEU A 52 4.75 -1.80 17.46
N LEU A 53 5.20 -2.69 18.35
CA LEU A 53 6.13 -3.78 18.04
C LEU A 53 5.59 -4.74 16.96
N ASP A 54 4.26 -4.83 16.80
CA ASP A 54 3.64 -5.71 15.81
C ASP A 54 3.94 -5.29 14.38
N ILE A 55 4.19 -4.00 14.14
CA ILE A 55 4.63 -3.49 12.83
C ILE A 55 5.93 -4.19 12.42
N PHE A 56 6.93 -4.16 13.31
CA PHE A 56 8.24 -4.77 13.07
C PHE A 56 8.18 -6.29 13.04
N ARG A 57 7.34 -6.92 13.90
CA ARG A 57 7.11 -8.38 13.86
C ARG A 57 6.51 -8.81 12.52
N THR A 58 5.54 -8.06 12.00
CA THR A 58 4.87 -8.33 10.71
C THR A 58 5.84 -8.16 9.54
N ILE A 59 6.69 -7.14 9.57
CA ILE A 59 7.73 -6.95 8.57
C ILE A 59 8.72 -8.12 8.59
N ARG A 60 9.17 -8.52 9.79
CA ARG A 60 10.14 -9.61 9.95
C ARG A 60 9.59 -10.94 9.45
N SER A 61 8.34 -11.27 9.76
CA SER A 61 7.72 -12.53 9.31
C SER A 61 7.55 -12.60 7.79
N ASN A 62 7.36 -11.45 7.13
CA ASN A 62 7.15 -11.37 5.68
C ASN A 62 8.37 -10.89 4.89
N PHE A 63 9.55 -10.75 5.52
CA PHE A 63 10.70 -10.07 4.94
C PHE A 63 11.10 -10.55 3.53
N LYS A 64 11.06 -11.87 3.30
CA LYS A 64 11.41 -12.47 2.00
C LYS A 64 10.48 -12.04 0.86
N ILE A 65 9.17 -11.98 1.09
CA ILE A 65 8.21 -11.57 0.07
C ILE A 65 8.22 -10.04 -0.10
N ILE A 66 8.38 -9.31 1.00
CA ILE A 66 8.53 -7.86 1.00
C ILE A 66 9.68 -7.45 0.08
N LEU A 67 10.87 -8.03 0.27
CA LEU A 67 12.05 -7.69 -0.51
C LEU A 67 11.86 -7.92 -2.01
N LYS A 68 11.19 -9.03 -2.39
CA LYS A 68 10.88 -9.33 -3.79
C LYS A 68 9.89 -8.33 -4.40
N VAL A 69 8.84 -7.97 -3.66
CA VAL A 69 7.83 -7.01 -4.12
C VAL A 69 8.43 -5.61 -4.22
N ASN A 70 9.22 -5.20 -3.23
CA ASN A 70 9.92 -3.93 -3.25
C ASN A 70 10.85 -3.80 -4.46
N PHE A 71 11.68 -4.82 -4.69
CA PHE A 71 12.56 -4.84 -5.85
C PHE A 71 11.78 -4.72 -7.16
N LEU A 72 10.71 -5.51 -7.32
CA LEU A 72 9.86 -5.46 -8.51
C LEU A 72 9.26 -4.05 -8.72
N VAL A 73 8.63 -3.49 -7.69
CA VAL A 73 7.96 -2.19 -7.78
C VAL A 73 8.96 -1.07 -8.04
N VAL A 74 10.11 -1.06 -7.36
CA VAL A 74 11.17 -0.07 -7.58
C VAL A 74 11.69 -0.14 -9.01
N VAL A 75 11.96 -1.34 -9.53
CA VAL A 75 12.41 -1.51 -10.93
C VAL A 75 11.37 -0.97 -11.91
N MET A 76 10.08 -1.29 -11.71
CA MET A 76 9.00 -0.81 -12.57
C MET A 76 8.84 0.71 -12.51
N LEU A 77 8.88 1.31 -11.31
CA LEU A 77 8.78 2.76 -11.12
C LEU A 77 9.98 3.48 -11.74
N VAL A 78 11.21 3.03 -11.46
CA VAL A 78 12.43 3.67 -12.00
C VAL A 78 12.45 3.57 -13.52
N ALA A 79 12.20 2.39 -14.09
CA ALA A 79 12.20 2.21 -15.55
C ALA A 79 11.13 3.07 -16.24
N SER A 80 9.89 3.09 -15.72
CA SER A 80 8.82 3.91 -16.30
C SER A 80 9.08 5.41 -16.16
N LEU A 81 9.52 5.89 -15.00
CA LEU A 81 9.81 7.31 -14.77
C LEU A 81 11.01 7.79 -15.58
N LEU A 82 12.04 6.96 -15.76
CA LEU A 82 13.18 7.30 -16.62
C LEU A 82 12.74 7.43 -18.08
N ASN A 83 11.97 6.48 -18.59
CA ASN A 83 11.44 6.50 -19.95
C ASN A 83 10.53 7.71 -20.21
N LEU A 84 9.65 8.05 -19.26
CA LEU A 84 8.72 9.17 -19.44
C LEU A 84 9.38 10.55 -19.37
N ASN A 85 10.49 10.69 -18.61
CA ASN A 85 11.10 11.99 -18.37
C ASN A 85 12.39 12.25 -19.17
N TYR A 86 13.22 11.23 -19.39
CA TYR A 86 14.57 11.41 -19.93
C TYR A 86 14.77 10.86 -21.34
N PHE A 87 14.08 9.77 -21.70
CA PHE A 87 14.22 9.15 -23.02
C PHE A 87 13.17 9.72 -23.99
N LYS A 88 13.42 10.93 -24.50
CA LYS A 88 12.63 11.56 -25.57
C LYS A 88 13.43 11.53 -26.86
N GLU A 89 12.94 10.81 -27.86
CA GLU A 89 13.54 10.82 -29.20
C GLU A 89 12.82 11.85 -30.08
N PRO A 90 13.53 12.59 -30.96
CA PRO A 90 12.93 13.72 -31.67
C PRO A 90 11.92 13.37 -32.76
N ASN A 91 11.84 12.11 -33.22
CA ASN A 91 10.80 11.60 -34.13
C ASN A 91 10.88 10.07 -34.20
N GLY A 92 9.85 9.36 -33.76
CA GLY A 92 9.79 7.93 -34.00
C GLY A 92 8.59 7.27 -33.35
N ILE A 93 7.89 6.43 -34.10
CA ILE A 93 6.85 5.52 -33.59
C ILE A 93 7.36 4.72 -32.37
N PHE A 94 8.67 4.44 -32.31
CA PHE A 94 9.33 3.80 -31.17
C PHE A 94 9.18 4.58 -29.86
N GLU A 95 9.30 5.92 -29.88
CA GLU A 95 9.08 6.75 -28.69
C GLU A 95 7.66 6.60 -28.16
N ILE A 96 6.65 6.68 -29.05
CA ILE A 96 5.23 6.51 -28.70
C ILE A 96 4.99 5.14 -28.05
N ILE A 97 5.59 4.08 -28.61
CA ILE A 97 5.48 2.72 -28.05
C ILE A 97 6.14 2.65 -26.67
N ILE A 98 7.35 3.19 -26.51
CA ILE A 98 8.08 3.19 -25.23
C ILE A 98 7.33 3.99 -24.16
N MET A 99 6.83 5.18 -24.50
CA MET A 99 6.03 6.01 -23.60
C MET A 99 4.72 5.30 -23.22
N GLY A 100 4.01 4.73 -24.19
CA GLY A 100 2.77 3.98 -23.96
C GLY A 100 3.00 2.78 -23.03
N ALA A 101 4.03 1.98 -23.29
CA ALA A 101 4.42 0.87 -22.43
C ALA A 101 4.81 1.34 -21.03
N SER A 102 5.50 2.48 -20.91
CA SER A 102 5.92 3.04 -19.63
C SER A 102 4.73 3.52 -18.79
N TRP A 103 3.71 4.12 -19.40
CA TRP A 103 2.45 4.45 -18.72
C TRP A 103 1.73 3.20 -18.20
N ILE A 104 1.68 2.13 -19.00
CA ILE A 104 1.09 0.85 -18.56
C ILE A 104 1.87 0.28 -17.37
N ILE A 105 3.20 0.21 -17.47
CA ILE A 105 4.07 -0.28 -16.39
C ILE A 105 3.87 0.54 -15.11
N LEU A 106 3.76 1.87 -15.23
CA LEU A 106 3.51 2.77 -14.10
C LEU A 106 2.18 2.46 -13.41
N ILE A 107 1.10 2.27 -14.17
CA ILE A 107 -0.21 1.88 -13.63
C ILE A 107 -0.12 0.53 -12.91
N VAL A 108 0.52 -0.46 -13.53
CA VAL A 108 0.71 -1.78 -12.89
C VAL A 108 1.51 -1.67 -11.59
N ALA A 109 2.58 -0.86 -11.58
CA ALA A 109 3.38 -0.64 -10.39
C ALA A 109 2.55 -0.04 -9.25
N PHE A 110 1.69 0.95 -9.54
CA PHE A 110 0.78 1.53 -8.54
C PHE A 110 -0.25 0.53 -8.01
N ILE A 111 -0.84 -0.29 -8.89
CA ILE A 111 -1.77 -1.36 -8.47
C ILE A 111 -1.08 -2.32 -7.51
N ILE A 112 0.14 -2.78 -7.83
CA ILE A 112 0.90 -3.67 -6.96
C ILE A 112 1.28 -2.95 -5.65
N LEU A 113 1.70 -1.68 -5.70
CA LEU A 113 2.07 -0.88 -4.53
C LEU A 113 0.91 -0.78 -3.53
N ILE A 114 -0.32 -0.53 -4.02
CA ILE A 114 -1.50 -0.32 -3.18
C ILE A 114 -1.99 -1.63 -2.57
N PHE A 115 -2.05 -2.72 -3.34
CA PHE A 115 -2.70 -3.97 -2.92
C PHE A 115 -1.75 -5.06 -2.41
N SER A 116 -0.47 -5.03 -2.75
CA SER A 116 0.48 -6.02 -2.23
C SER A 116 0.49 -6.13 -0.70
N PRO A 117 0.35 -5.04 0.09
CA PRO A 117 0.44 -5.15 1.54
C PRO A 117 -0.65 -6.00 2.17
N ILE A 118 -1.90 -5.76 1.78
CA ILE A 118 -3.06 -6.52 2.27
C ILE A 118 -3.02 -7.97 1.80
N ILE A 119 -2.57 -8.21 0.56
CA ILE A 119 -2.45 -9.59 0.02
C ILE A 119 -1.39 -10.37 0.79
N ILE A 120 -0.22 -9.78 1.04
CA ILE A 120 0.87 -10.43 1.77
C ILE A 120 0.40 -10.86 3.16
N ILE A 121 -0.32 -9.97 3.86
CA ILE A 121 -0.82 -10.23 5.20
C ILE A 121 -1.91 -11.29 5.20
N LYS A 122 -2.91 -11.18 4.30
CA LYS A 122 -4.10 -12.02 4.36
C LYS A 122 -4.00 -13.36 3.65
N MET A 123 -2.96 -13.58 2.83
CA MET A 123 -2.97 -14.67 1.87
C MET A 123 -1.74 -15.58 1.87
N ASN A 124 -0.65 -15.25 2.60
CA ASN A 124 0.58 -16.06 2.62
C ASN A 124 1.01 -16.56 1.23
N VAL A 125 1.21 -15.61 0.32
CA VAL A 125 1.38 -15.89 -1.12
C VAL A 125 2.81 -15.66 -1.61
N ASN A 126 3.11 -16.27 -2.76
CA ASN A 126 4.32 -16.02 -3.54
C ASN A 126 4.21 -14.77 -4.42
N LEU A 127 5.35 -14.28 -4.94
CA LEU A 127 5.41 -13.06 -5.77
C LEU A 127 4.44 -13.08 -6.97
N LYS A 128 4.36 -14.20 -7.70
CA LYS A 128 3.45 -14.35 -8.85
C LYS A 128 1.99 -14.21 -8.43
N GLN A 129 1.64 -14.77 -7.27
CA GLN A 129 0.29 -14.67 -6.70
C GLN A 129 0.02 -13.25 -6.19
N VAL A 130 1.01 -12.54 -5.60
CA VAL A 130 0.86 -11.13 -5.24
C VAL A 130 0.47 -10.31 -6.46
N VAL A 131 1.20 -10.45 -7.58
CA VAL A 131 0.89 -9.71 -8.81
C VAL A 131 -0.52 -10.06 -9.30
N PHE A 132 -0.85 -11.34 -9.44
CA PHE A 132 -2.17 -11.77 -9.93
C PHE A 132 -3.32 -11.31 -9.02
N ASN A 133 -3.17 -11.49 -7.71
CA ASN A 133 -4.20 -11.14 -6.73
C ASN A 133 -4.38 -9.61 -6.61
N SER A 134 -3.34 -8.81 -6.88
CA SER A 134 -3.46 -7.35 -6.93
C SER A 134 -4.42 -6.89 -8.03
N PHE A 135 -4.40 -7.55 -9.19
CA PHE A 135 -5.37 -7.28 -10.25
C PHE A 135 -6.74 -7.89 -9.93
N ALA A 136 -6.78 -9.10 -9.37
CA ALA A 136 -8.04 -9.74 -8.99
C ALA A 136 -8.83 -8.91 -7.97
N LEU A 137 -8.14 -8.21 -7.06
CA LEU A 137 -8.75 -7.33 -6.05
C LEU A 137 -9.61 -6.21 -6.63
N ILE A 138 -9.28 -5.74 -7.83
CA ILE A 138 -10.08 -4.75 -8.57
C ILE A 138 -11.45 -5.34 -8.92
N MET A 139 -11.48 -6.62 -9.31
CA MET A 139 -12.70 -7.35 -9.69
C MET A 139 -13.54 -7.79 -8.48
N GLY A 140 -12.98 -7.78 -7.26
CA GLY A 140 -13.69 -8.15 -6.04
C GLY A 140 -14.77 -7.17 -5.61
N GLY A 141 -14.69 -5.93 -6.09
CA GLY A 141 -15.66 -4.88 -5.83
C GLY A 141 -15.19 -3.57 -6.46
N LEU A 142 -15.68 -3.30 -7.69
CA LEU A 142 -15.29 -2.11 -8.46
C LEU A 142 -15.60 -0.80 -7.71
N PHE A 143 -16.73 -0.74 -7.01
CA PHE A 143 -17.09 0.44 -6.21
C PHE A 143 -16.08 0.70 -5.08
N ASN A 144 -15.74 -0.34 -4.30
CA ASN A 144 -14.74 -0.23 -3.24
C ASN A 144 -13.38 0.18 -3.79
N TYR A 145 -13.00 -0.33 -4.96
CA TYR A 145 -11.78 0.06 -5.65
C TYR A 145 -11.77 1.53 -6.06
N LEU A 146 -12.82 2.00 -6.72
CA LEU A 146 -12.96 3.41 -7.12
C LEU A 146 -12.94 4.34 -5.90
N LEU A 147 -13.63 3.95 -4.82
CA LEU A 147 -13.64 4.70 -3.57
C LEU A 147 -12.24 4.76 -2.94
N LEU A 148 -11.49 3.66 -2.95
CA LEU A 148 -10.13 3.59 -2.41
C LEU A 148 -9.16 4.48 -3.21
N ILE A 149 -9.26 4.48 -4.54
CA ILE A 149 -8.50 5.42 -5.40
C ILE A 149 -8.86 6.86 -5.09
N ALA A 150 -10.16 7.18 -5.00
CA ALA A 150 -10.61 8.53 -4.69
C ALA A 150 -10.09 9.00 -3.33
N LEU A 151 -10.13 8.14 -2.30
CA LEU A 151 -9.58 8.43 -0.98
C LEU A 151 -8.07 8.67 -1.01
N CYS A 152 -7.31 7.80 -1.70
CA CYS A 152 -5.86 7.97 -1.85
C CYS A 152 -5.52 9.28 -2.58
N TYR A 153 -6.23 9.58 -3.68
CA TYR A 153 -6.02 10.80 -4.45
C TYR A 153 -6.35 12.05 -3.63
N LEU A 154 -7.51 12.09 -2.98
CA LEU A 154 -7.90 13.21 -2.13
C LEU A 154 -6.91 13.40 -0.98
N TYR A 155 -6.46 12.31 -0.35
CA TYR A 155 -5.46 12.37 0.71
C TYR A 155 -4.14 12.96 0.22
N ILE A 156 -3.59 12.46 -0.89
CA ILE A 156 -2.35 12.98 -1.47
C ILE A 156 -2.53 14.47 -1.82
N TYR A 157 -3.63 14.82 -2.48
CA TYR A 157 -3.92 16.19 -2.88
C TYR A 157 -4.00 17.13 -1.67
N PHE A 158 -4.79 16.80 -0.65
CA PHE A 158 -4.92 17.66 0.54
C PHE A 158 -3.66 17.67 1.41
N SER A 159 -2.89 16.58 1.44
CA SER A 159 -1.63 16.52 2.18
C SER A 159 -0.57 17.47 1.63
N THR A 160 -0.59 17.77 0.33
CA THR A 160 0.31 18.79 -0.27
C THR A 160 -0.07 20.22 0.12
N LYS A 161 -1.32 20.44 0.54
CA LYS A 161 -1.84 21.77 0.91
C LYS A 161 -1.88 22.01 2.42
N PHE A 162 -2.11 20.95 3.21
CA PHE A 162 -2.35 21.04 4.65
C PHE A 162 -1.57 19.96 5.40
N LEU A 163 -0.57 20.37 6.18
CA LEU A 163 0.26 19.46 6.99
C LEU A 163 -0.55 18.63 8.00
N LEU A 164 -1.62 19.20 8.57
CA LEU A 164 -2.51 18.48 9.48
C LEU A 164 -3.23 17.32 8.79
N VAL A 165 -3.56 17.45 7.50
CA VAL A 165 -4.16 16.36 6.73
C VAL A 165 -3.15 15.26 6.49
N LEU A 166 -1.88 15.61 6.22
CA LEU A 166 -0.81 14.62 6.12
C LEU A 166 -0.76 13.75 7.38
N ILE A 167 -0.76 14.37 8.57
CA ILE A 167 -0.66 13.68 9.86
C ILE A 167 -1.93 12.87 10.15
N LEU A 168 -3.09 13.53 10.23
CA LEU A 168 -4.38 12.91 10.60
C LEU A 168 -4.88 11.90 9.57
N GLY A 169 -4.59 12.14 8.30
CA GLY A 169 -5.08 11.32 7.21
C GLY A 169 -4.38 9.97 7.06
N VAL A 170 -3.13 9.79 7.53
CA VAL A 170 -2.42 8.48 7.41
C VAL A 170 -3.29 7.37 7.97
N TYR A 171 -3.68 7.48 9.24
CA TYR A 171 -4.41 6.43 9.95
C TYR A 171 -5.78 6.16 9.31
N PHE A 172 -6.51 7.22 8.93
CA PHE A 172 -7.81 7.09 8.29
C PHE A 172 -7.71 6.39 6.93
N VAL A 173 -6.75 6.78 6.09
CA VAL A 173 -6.56 6.21 4.76
C VAL A 173 -6.08 4.77 4.86
N THR A 174 -5.08 4.47 5.69
CA THR A 174 -4.58 3.10 5.88
C THR A 174 -5.66 2.18 6.42
N TYR A 175 -6.48 2.65 7.35
CA TYR A 175 -7.62 1.89 7.88
C TYR A 175 -8.68 1.64 6.80
N SER A 176 -9.02 2.67 6.02
CA SER A 176 -9.97 2.55 4.91
C SER A 176 -9.50 1.55 3.86
N ILE A 177 -8.22 1.59 3.50
CA ILE A 177 -7.61 0.63 2.57
C ILE A 177 -7.69 -0.78 3.14
N HIS A 178 -7.34 -0.97 4.42
CA HIS A 178 -7.45 -2.26 5.08
C HIS A 178 -8.89 -2.81 5.02
N TYR A 179 -9.88 -2.00 5.41
CA TYR A 179 -11.27 -2.41 5.49
C TYR A 179 -11.87 -2.76 4.13
N LEU A 180 -11.75 -1.86 3.14
CA LEU A 180 -12.31 -2.03 1.81
C LEU A 180 -11.63 -3.18 1.05
N SER A 181 -10.30 -3.29 1.15
CA SER A 181 -9.57 -4.38 0.50
C SER A 181 -9.90 -5.72 1.14
N SER A 182 -10.08 -5.75 2.47
CA SER A 182 -10.53 -6.97 3.17
C SER A 182 -11.91 -7.43 2.68
N ALA A 183 -12.84 -6.49 2.49
CA ALA A 183 -14.16 -6.80 1.93
C ALA A 183 -14.03 -7.39 0.51
N ASN A 184 -13.18 -6.81 -0.34
CA ASN A 184 -12.95 -7.33 -1.69
C ASN A 184 -12.29 -8.71 -1.70
N ILE A 185 -11.30 -8.97 -0.83
CA ILE A 185 -10.68 -10.29 -0.69
C ILE A 185 -11.74 -11.33 -0.29
N ASN A 186 -12.58 -11.01 0.69
CA ASN A 186 -13.63 -11.92 1.14
C ASN A 186 -14.60 -12.23 -0.01
N ASN A 187 -15.06 -11.21 -0.73
CA ASN A 187 -15.93 -11.40 -1.91
C ASN A 187 -15.29 -12.29 -2.98
N LEU A 188 -13.99 -12.14 -3.22
CA LEU A 188 -13.28 -12.97 -4.22
C LEU A 188 -13.03 -14.39 -3.74
N LYS A 189 -12.78 -14.60 -2.44
CA LYS A 189 -12.68 -15.94 -1.85
C LYS A 189 -13.98 -16.71 -2.05
N PHE A 190 -15.14 -16.07 -1.87
CA PHE A 190 -16.44 -16.68 -2.17
C PHE A 190 -16.64 -17.02 -3.66
N LYS A 191 -16.07 -16.21 -4.56
CA LYS A 191 -16.19 -16.39 -6.02
C LYS A 191 -15.11 -17.29 -6.64
N GLY A 192 -14.20 -17.87 -5.83
CA GLY A 192 -13.05 -18.64 -6.33
C GLY A 192 -12.03 -17.81 -7.14
N GLY A 193 -12.08 -16.48 -7.04
CA GLY A 193 -11.29 -15.56 -7.87
C GLY A 193 -9.88 -15.28 -7.36
N VAL A 194 -9.51 -15.79 -6.18
CA VAL A 194 -8.19 -15.57 -5.60
C VAL A 194 -7.36 -16.85 -5.60
N LYS A 195 -6.08 -16.73 -5.97
CA LYS A 195 -5.13 -17.83 -5.87
C LYS A 195 -4.49 -17.79 -4.48
N VAL A 196 -4.82 -18.77 -3.66
CA VAL A 196 -4.12 -19.09 -2.41
C VAL A 196 -2.88 -19.91 -2.74
#